data_AF-A0A1X2G304-F1
#
_entry.id   AF-A0A1X2G304-F1
#
_cell.length_a   1.000
_cell.length_b   1.000
_cell.length_c   1.000
_cell.angle_alpha   90.00
_cell.angle_beta   90.00
_cell.angle_gamma   90.00
#
_symmetry.space_group_name_H-M   'P 1'
#
loop_
_entity.id
_entity.type
_entity.pdbx_description
1 polymer ?
#
loop_
_entity_poly.entity_id
_entity_poly.type
_entity_poly.pdbx_seq_one_letter_code
_entity_poly.pdbx_strand_id
1 'polypeptide(L)'
;METTTYPPRDSPPEATSWSTVVARGRAKQTVPHMLSHRRNTGDSDRLEHVTIFETEDIHQKWLVQKAAAIIQNTLLPDTVIFEFQSKDFEHYTDAYKLLMDKIGPLAGNGARPISRFGSTTRQELIIEAKFAEASDNSKAVLEGFTHQGVVYKAVPANSNQEGSRLQVVSLSQLPPYLSNEELVDGLCKSLRYFGMVSRIRKITNRGFFEGDVSVTLDIFQ
;
A
#
# COMPACT_ATOMS: atom_id res chain seq x y z
N MET A 1 19.89 73.58 -24.70
CA MET A 1 19.67 72.77 -23.48
C MET A 1 18.51 71.84 -23.76
N GLU A 2 18.80 70.64 -24.25
CA GLU A 2 17.79 69.60 -24.52
C GLU A 2 18.01 68.46 -23.53
N THR A 3 16.97 68.18 -22.75
CA THR A 3 16.89 67.07 -21.81
C THR A 3 16.73 65.75 -22.56
N THR A 4 17.76 64.90 -22.55
CA THR A 4 17.67 63.52 -23.04
C THR A 4 17.09 62.63 -21.94
N THR A 5 15.87 62.14 -22.14
CA THR A 5 15.20 61.16 -21.28
C THR A 5 15.69 59.76 -21.66
N TYR A 6 16.28 59.02 -20.72
CA TYR A 6 16.60 57.60 -20.91
C TYR A 6 15.36 56.73 -20.68
N PRO A 7 15.12 55.67 -21.49
CA PRO A 7 14.08 54.69 -21.19
C PRO A 7 14.45 53.86 -19.94
N PRO A 8 13.44 53.33 -19.21
CA PRO A 8 13.70 52.55 -18.00
C PRO A 8 14.44 51.26 -18.36
N ARG A 9 15.44 50.90 -17.55
CA ARG A 9 16.15 49.61 -17.67
C ARG A 9 15.16 48.47 -17.44
N ASP A 10 15.10 47.54 -18.38
CA ASP A 10 14.42 46.26 -18.21
C ASP A 10 14.88 45.62 -16.89
N SER A 11 13.91 45.21 -16.08
CA SER A 11 14.18 44.48 -14.85
C SER A 11 14.82 43.13 -15.21
N PRO A 12 15.84 42.65 -14.47
CA PRO A 12 16.44 41.36 -14.76
C PRO A 12 15.37 40.26 -14.61
N PRO A 13 15.39 39.21 -15.46
CA PRO A 13 14.43 38.13 -15.36
C PRO A 13 14.47 37.56 -13.94
N GLU A 14 13.31 37.44 -13.30
CA GLU A 14 13.18 36.97 -11.92
C GLU A 14 14.05 35.73 -11.70
N ALA A 15 15.03 35.85 -10.81
CA ALA A 15 15.93 34.76 -10.47
C ALA A 15 15.08 33.60 -9.97
N THR A 16 15.06 32.51 -10.75
CA THR A 16 14.26 31.34 -10.42
C THR A 16 14.64 30.86 -9.03
N SER A 17 13.67 30.80 -8.12
CA SER A 17 13.89 30.40 -6.74
C SER A 17 14.58 29.04 -6.68
N TRP A 18 15.57 28.91 -5.79
CA TRP A 18 16.26 27.66 -5.49
C TRP A 18 15.28 26.52 -5.15
N SER A 19 14.12 26.83 -4.56
CA SER A 19 13.08 25.82 -4.30
C SER A 19 12.53 25.20 -5.60
N THR A 20 12.43 26.00 -6.66
CA THR A 20 11.96 25.54 -7.99
C THR A 20 13.05 24.75 -8.70
N VAL A 21 14.32 25.14 -8.55
CA VAL A 21 15.48 24.42 -9.08
C VAL A 21 15.59 23.03 -8.42
N VAL A 22 15.46 22.95 -7.09
CA VAL A 22 15.47 21.69 -6.33
C VAL A 22 14.28 20.80 -6.67
N ALA A 23 13.07 21.37 -6.81
CA ALA A 23 11.89 20.62 -7.23
C ALA A 23 12.06 20.01 -8.64
N ARG A 24 12.66 20.75 -9.58
CA ARG A 24 13.01 20.23 -10.92
C ARG A 24 14.10 19.17 -10.88
N GLY A 25 15.08 19.30 -9.99
CA GLY A 25 16.14 18.31 -9.80
C GLY A 25 15.60 16.96 -9.33
N ARG A 26 14.65 16.97 -8.39
CA ARG A 26 13.98 15.76 -7.90
C ARG A 26 13.15 15.05 -8.98
N ALA A 27 12.55 15.81 -9.90
CA ALA A 27 11.78 15.26 -11.02
C ALA A 27 12.64 14.61 -12.12
N LYS A 28 13.94 14.94 -12.19
CA LYS A 28 14.88 14.39 -13.19
C LYS A 28 15.72 13.23 -12.68
N GLN A 29 15.58 12.86 -11.41
CA GLN A 29 16.33 11.76 -10.79
C GLN A 29 15.55 10.44 -10.82
N THR A 30 14.77 10.21 -11.89
CA THR A 30 14.17 8.92 -12.16
C THR A 30 15.09 8.21 -13.14
N VAL A 31 15.62 7.03 -12.77
CA VAL A 31 16.28 6.15 -13.74
C VAL A 31 15.29 5.96 -14.89
N PRO A 32 15.61 6.36 -16.12
CA PRO A 32 14.68 6.23 -17.21
C PRO A 32 14.33 4.75 -17.38
N HIS A 33 13.05 4.40 -17.27
CA HIS A 33 12.57 3.11 -17.77
C HIS A 33 13.01 3.04 -19.24
N MET A 34 13.78 2.00 -19.60
CA MET A 34 14.43 1.92 -20.92
C MET A 34 13.43 1.83 -22.07
N LEU A 35 12.14 1.60 -21.76
CA LEU A 35 11.06 1.62 -22.71
C LEU A 35 9.96 2.58 -22.23
N SER A 36 9.91 3.78 -22.83
CA SER A 36 8.69 4.57 -22.83
C SER A 36 7.63 3.74 -23.57
N HIS A 37 6.65 3.22 -22.83
CA HIS A 37 5.55 2.47 -23.42
C HIS A 37 4.73 3.41 -24.31
N ARG A 38 5.10 3.48 -25.60
CA ARG A 38 4.30 4.17 -26.61
C ARG A 38 3.02 3.37 -26.81
N ARG A 39 1.93 3.92 -26.30
CA ARG A 39 0.55 3.45 -26.46
C ARG A 39 0.09 3.67 -27.90
N ASN A 40 0.69 2.96 -28.85
CA ASN A 40 0.11 2.81 -30.18
C ASN A 40 -0.81 1.60 -30.12
N THR A 41 -2.06 1.78 -30.52
CA THR A 41 -3.15 0.78 -30.52
C THR A 41 -3.73 0.43 -29.13
N GLY A 42 -5.06 0.42 -29.05
CA GLY A 42 -5.87 0.39 -27.82
C GLY A 42 -5.80 -0.87 -26.96
N ASP A 43 -4.77 -1.70 -27.11
CA ASP A 43 -4.48 -2.79 -26.18
C ASP A 43 -3.48 -2.29 -25.13
N SER A 44 -3.89 -2.33 -23.87
CA SER A 44 -2.96 -2.11 -22.77
C SER A 44 -2.08 -3.34 -22.67
N ASP A 45 -0.81 -3.27 -23.04
CA ASP A 45 0.16 -4.30 -22.64
C ASP A 45 0.06 -4.46 -21.11
N ARG A 46 -0.38 -5.63 -20.67
CA ARG A 46 -0.57 -5.95 -19.25
C ARG A 46 0.71 -6.58 -18.75
N LEU A 47 1.46 -5.81 -17.96
CA LEU A 47 2.57 -6.33 -17.19
C LEU A 47 2.05 -7.36 -16.18
N GLU A 48 2.74 -8.48 -16.09
CA GLU A 48 2.46 -9.55 -15.16
C GLU A 48 3.35 -9.39 -13.93
N HIS A 49 2.77 -9.49 -12.74
CA HIS A 49 3.50 -9.38 -11.48
C HIS A 49 3.57 -10.76 -10.82
N VAL A 50 4.75 -11.35 -10.81
CA VAL A 50 4.98 -12.68 -10.22
C VAL A 50 5.67 -12.50 -8.86
N THR A 51 4.98 -12.86 -7.78
CA THR A 51 5.59 -12.90 -6.44
C THR A 51 6.62 -14.04 -6.37
N ILE A 52 7.87 -13.71 -6.06
CA ILE A 52 8.96 -14.68 -5.90
C ILE A 52 9.42 -14.82 -4.44
N PHE A 53 8.99 -13.91 -3.57
CA PHE A 53 9.24 -13.95 -2.14
C PHE A 53 8.16 -13.15 -1.41
N GLU A 54 7.64 -13.65 -0.31
CA GLU A 54 6.64 -12.98 0.53
C GLU A 54 6.73 -13.50 1.98
N THR A 55 6.67 -12.60 2.96
CA THR A 55 6.55 -12.96 4.38
C THR A 55 5.10 -13.21 4.75
N GLU A 56 4.85 -14.13 5.70
CA GLU A 56 3.49 -14.55 6.07
C GLU A 56 2.63 -13.41 6.66
N ASP A 57 3.27 -12.45 7.33
CA ASP A 57 2.64 -11.35 8.06
C ASP A 57 2.32 -10.12 7.19
N ILE A 58 2.75 -10.09 5.92
CA ILE A 58 2.66 -8.89 5.08
C ILE A 58 1.22 -8.41 4.86
N HIS A 59 0.26 -9.35 4.78
CA HIS A 59 -1.15 -9.02 4.59
C HIS A 59 -1.71 -8.29 5.81
N GLN A 60 -1.35 -8.75 7.00
CA GLN A 60 -1.76 -8.14 8.26
C GLN A 60 -1.20 -6.71 8.36
N LYS A 61 0.08 -6.54 8.03
CA LYS A 61 0.76 -5.24 7.98
C LYS A 61 0.10 -4.26 7.01
N TRP A 62 -0.23 -4.70 5.79
CA TRP A 62 -0.95 -3.86 4.83
C TRP A 62 -2.32 -3.42 5.35
N LEU A 63 -3.08 -4.34 5.96
CA LEU A 63 -4.41 -4.04 6.47
C LEU A 63 -4.36 -3.01 7.61
N VAL A 64 -3.45 -3.20 8.57
CA VAL A 64 -3.23 -2.26 9.68
C VAL A 64 -2.81 -0.89 9.15
N GLN A 65 -1.82 -0.83 8.27
CA GLN A 65 -1.36 0.43 7.67
C GLN A 65 -2.46 1.14 6.89
N LYS A 66 -3.28 0.39 6.15
CA LYS A 66 -4.42 0.93 5.39
C LYS A 66 -5.50 1.47 6.33
N ALA A 67 -5.81 0.75 7.39
CA ALA A 67 -6.75 1.20 8.42
C ALA A 67 -6.27 2.48 9.11
N ALA A 68 -5.02 2.52 9.56
CA ALA A 68 -4.39 3.68 10.19
C ALA A 68 -4.37 4.91 9.26
N ALA A 69 -4.06 4.72 7.98
CA ALA A 69 -4.07 5.80 6.99
C ALA A 69 -5.45 6.42 6.77
N ILE A 70 -6.54 5.67 6.99
CA ILE A 70 -7.90 6.17 6.81
C ILE A 70 -8.41 6.91 8.06
N ILE A 71 -8.17 6.35 9.25
CA ILE A 71 -8.66 6.94 10.51
C ILE A 71 -7.85 8.19 10.91
N GLN A 72 -6.71 8.44 10.24
CA GLN A 72 -5.80 9.56 10.50
C GLN A 72 -5.27 9.63 11.95
N ASN A 73 -5.49 8.58 12.74
CA ASN A 73 -5.15 8.42 14.16
C ASN A 73 -4.68 6.99 14.45
N THR A 74 -4.13 6.77 15.65
CA THR A 74 -3.84 5.45 16.21
C THR A 74 -5.13 4.65 16.32
N LEU A 75 -5.10 3.42 15.83
CA LEU A 75 -6.18 2.46 15.99
C LEU A 75 -6.48 2.24 17.48
N LEU A 76 -7.74 1.98 17.82
CA LEU A 76 -8.09 1.81 19.23
C LEU A 76 -7.51 0.50 19.77
N PRO A 77 -6.89 0.51 20.97
CA PRO A 77 -6.45 -0.72 21.59
C PRO A 77 -7.63 -1.65 21.86
N ASP A 78 -7.36 -2.96 21.82
CA ASP A 78 -8.34 -4.03 22.01
C ASP A 78 -9.47 -4.08 20.97
N THR A 79 -9.23 -3.49 19.80
CA THR A 79 -10.10 -3.65 18.64
C THR A 79 -9.44 -4.55 17.60
N VAL A 80 -10.27 -5.10 16.71
CA VAL A 80 -9.84 -5.92 15.59
C VAL A 80 -10.37 -5.34 14.29
N ILE A 81 -9.59 -5.50 13.22
CA ILE A 81 -9.91 -5.01 11.89
C ILE A 81 -10.22 -6.18 10.99
N PHE A 82 -11.36 -6.11 10.29
CA PHE A 82 -11.71 -7.03 9.22
C PHE A 82 -11.65 -6.34 7.87
N GLU A 83 -11.18 -7.08 6.86
CA GLU A 83 -11.30 -6.70 5.46
C GLU A 83 -12.26 -7.66 4.75
N PHE A 84 -13.32 -7.08 4.18
CA PHE A 84 -14.39 -7.78 3.49
C PHE A 84 -14.43 -7.40 2.02
N GLN A 85 -14.94 -8.30 1.18
CA GLN A 85 -15.32 -7.94 -0.18
C GLN A 85 -16.64 -7.16 -0.13
N SER A 86 -16.64 -5.91 -0.58
CA SER A 86 -17.84 -5.04 -0.49
C SER A 86 -19.04 -5.61 -1.24
N LYS A 87 -18.80 -6.39 -2.30
CA LYS A 87 -19.85 -7.03 -3.11
C LYS A 87 -20.65 -8.10 -2.36
N ASP A 88 -20.12 -8.60 -1.25
CA ASP A 88 -20.77 -9.65 -0.46
C ASP A 88 -21.93 -9.09 0.39
N PHE A 89 -22.05 -7.75 0.46
CA PHE A 89 -23.00 -7.06 1.32
C PHE A 89 -23.79 -6.01 0.53
N GLU A 90 -25.11 -5.95 0.76
CA GLU A 90 -25.96 -4.89 0.22
C GLU A 90 -25.71 -3.57 0.96
N HIS A 91 -25.54 -3.64 2.29
CA HIS A 91 -25.15 -2.51 3.12
C HIS A 91 -24.06 -2.91 4.12
N TYR A 92 -23.17 -1.98 4.48
CA TYR A 92 -22.05 -2.28 5.39
C TYR A 92 -22.50 -2.78 6.78
N THR A 93 -23.72 -2.48 7.20
CA THR A 93 -24.29 -2.96 8.47
C THR A 93 -24.56 -4.46 8.48
N ASP A 94 -24.70 -5.08 7.31
CA ASP A 94 -24.88 -6.53 7.22
C ASP A 94 -23.60 -7.27 7.61
N ALA A 95 -22.43 -6.65 7.40
CA ALA A 95 -21.18 -7.14 7.96
C ALA A 95 -21.20 -7.13 9.50
N TYR A 96 -21.85 -6.17 10.15
CA TYR A 96 -21.97 -6.16 11.62
C TYR A 96 -22.82 -7.30 12.13
N LYS A 97 -23.97 -7.55 11.47
CA LYS A 97 -24.83 -8.70 11.79
C LYS A 97 -24.04 -10.00 11.65
N LEU A 98 -23.30 -10.12 10.56
CA LEU A 98 -22.46 -11.30 10.32
C LEU A 98 -21.39 -11.49 11.39
N LEU A 99 -20.72 -10.41 11.83
CA LEU A 99 -19.75 -10.45 12.93
C LEU A 99 -20.40 -10.91 14.24
N MET A 100 -21.59 -10.38 14.56
CA MET A 100 -22.34 -10.78 15.75
C MET A 100 -22.75 -12.26 15.71
N ASP A 101 -23.20 -12.74 14.56
CA ASP A 101 -23.67 -14.11 14.38
C ASP A 101 -22.54 -15.15 14.39
N LYS A 102 -21.36 -14.79 13.86
CA LYS A 102 -20.24 -15.74 13.65
C LYS A 102 -19.20 -15.71 14.75
N ILE A 103 -18.90 -14.52 15.27
CA ILE A 103 -17.85 -14.36 16.27
C ILE A 103 -18.47 -14.27 17.67
N GLY A 104 -19.22 -13.20 17.93
CA GLY A 104 -19.82 -12.92 19.24
C GLY A 104 -20.40 -11.50 19.33
N PRO A 105 -21.06 -11.15 20.45
CA PRO A 105 -21.69 -9.85 20.63
C PRO A 105 -20.67 -8.70 20.64
N LEU A 106 -21.05 -7.58 20.01
CA LEU A 106 -20.23 -6.36 20.00
C LEU A 106 -20.35 -5.61 21.34
N ALA A 107 -19.28 -4.93 21.74
CA ALA A 107 -19.28 -4.07 22.93
C ALA A 107 -20.08 -2.79 22.66
N GLY A 108 -21.35 -2.74 23.06
CA GLY A 108 -22.25 -1.62 22.75
C GLY A 108 -22.39 -1.41 21.24
N ASN A 109 -22.15 -0.19 20.74
CA ASN A 109 -22.07 0.11 19.31
C ASN A 109 -20.67 -0.16 18.73
N GLY A 110 -20.04 -1.24 19.17
CA GLY A 110 -18.61 -1.51 19.01
C GLY A 110 -18.15 -1.85 17.59
N ALA A 111 -18.85 -1.44 16.53
CA ALA A 111 -18.38 -1.61 15.16
C ALA A 111 -18.61 -0.34 14.33
N ARG A 112 -17.65 -0.03 13.45
CA ARG A 112 -17.76 1.08 12.51
C ARG A 112 -17.06 0.78 11.18
N PRO A 113 -17.53 1.35 10.06
CA PRO A 113 -16.86 1.21 8.80
C PRO A 113 -15.74 2.25 8.74
N ILE A 114 -14.53 1.81 8.42
CA ILE A 114 -13.39 2.72 8.29
C ILE A 114 -13.08 2.97 6.82
N SER A 115 -13.37 2.04 5.91
CA SER A 115 -13.37 2.31 4.47
C SER A 115 -14.65 3.00 4.00
N ARG A 116 -14.57 3.76 2.90
CA ARG A 116 -15.77 4.26 2.18
C ARG A 116 -16.50 3.11 1.49
N PHE A 117 -17.65 2.72 2.00
CA PHE A 117 -18.55 1.75 1.35
C PHE A 117 -19.13 2.33 0.05
N GLY A 118 -19.29 1.49 -0.98
CA GLY A 118 -19.86 1.89 -2.27
C GLY A 118 -18.91 2.65 -3.21
N SER A 119 -17.61 2.72 -2.91
CA SER A 119 -16.62 3.33 -3.81
C SER A 119 -16.36 2.42 -5.02
N THR A 120 -16.62 2.92 -6.23
CA THR A 120 -16.33 2.17 -7.47
C THR A 120 -14.85 1.85 -7.66
N THR A 121 -13.96 2.63 -7.03
CA THR A 121 -12.50 2.47 -7.13
C THR A 121 -11.90 1.53 -6.09
N ARG A 122 -12.63 1.22 -5.00
CA ARG A 122 -12.15 0.36 -3.90
C ARG A 122 -13.29 -0.54 -3.46
N GLN A 123 -13.27 -1.80 -3.90
CA GLN A 123 -14.31 -2.79 -3.63
C GLN A 123 -14.12 -3.52 -2.28
N GLU A 124 -13.38 -2.91 -1.35
CA GLU A 124 -13.03 -3.49 -0.06
C GLU A 124 -13.76 -2.73 1.05
N LEU A 125 -14.40 -3.48 1.93
CA LEU A 125 -15.07 -2.97 3.13
C LEU A 125 -14.21 -3.30 4.34
N ILE A 126 -13.65 -2.29 4.99
CA ILE A 126 -12.86 -2.44 6.20
C ILE A 126 -13.71 -2.00 7.38
N ILE A 127 -13.83 -2.90 8.36
CA ILE A 127 -14.58 -2.70 9.60
C ILE A 127 -13.61 -2.78 10.78
N GLU A 128 -13.66 -1.78 11.65
CA GLU A 128 -13.08 -1.89 13.00
C GLU A 128 -14.18 -2.37 13.94
N ALA A 129 -13.89 -3.39 14.74
CA ALA A 129 -14.82 -4.01 15.67
C ALA A 129 -14.19 -4.21 17.05
N LYS A 130 -15.00 -4.07 18.08
CA LYS A 130 -14.72 -4.38 19.48
C LYS A 130 -15.79 -5.33 19.98
N PHE A 131 -15.40 -6.55 20.31
CA PHE A 131 -16.29 -7.53 20.91
C PHE A 131 -16.44 -7.28 22.42
N ALA A 132 -17.55 -7.74 22.99
CA ALA A 132 -17.82 -7.61 24.42
C ALA A 132 -16.82 -8.42 25.26
N GLU A 133 -16.48 -9.62 24.79
CA GLU A 133 -15.54 -10.52 25.44
C GLU A 133 -14.19 -10.56 24.73
N ALA A 134 -13.09 -10.59 25.48
CA ALA A 134 -11.74 -10.68 24.92
C ALA A 134 -11.48 -12.04 24.20
N SER A 135 -12.21 -13.09 24.58
CA SER A 135 -12.18 -14.38 23.89
C SER A 135 -12.67 -14.26 22.45
N ASP A 136 -13.66 -13.41 22.19
CA ASP A 136 -14.23 -13.21 20.85
C ASP A 136 -13.26 -12.45 19.94
N ASN A 137 -12.52 -11.48 20.48
CA ASN A 137 -11.38 -10.86 19.78
C ASN A 137 -10.33 -11.92 19.39
N SER A 138 -10.02 -12.84 20.31
CA SER A 138 -9.02 -13.89 20.07
C SER A 138 -9.49 -14.89 19.01
N LYS A 139 -10.77 -15.30 19.07
CA LYS A 139 -11.44 -16.13 18.06
C LYS A 139 -11.45 -15.47 16.69
N ALA A 140 -11.76 -14.18 16.62
CA ALA A 140 -11.76 -13.40 15.38
C ALA A 140 -10.39 -13.40 14.67
N VAL A 141 -9.31 -13.33 15.45
CA VAL A 141 -7.93 -13.26 14.93
C VAL A 141 -7.39 -14.65 14.57
N LEU A 142 -7.57 -15.64 15.45
CA LEU A 142 -6.98 -16.97 15.29
C LEU A 142 -7.79 -17.85 14.32
N GLU A 143 -9.09 -17.92 14.54
CA GLU A 143 -10.00 -18.81 13.80
C GLU A 143 -10.65 -18.08 12.63
N GLY A 144 -11.20 -16.89 12.90
CA GLY A 144 -12.06 -16.16 11.96
C GLY A 144 -13.36 -16.91 11.67
N PHE A 145 -13.91 -16.71 10.47
CA PHE A 145 -15.10 -17.44 10.00
C PHE A 145 -15.14 -17.53 8.48
N THR A 146 -15.94 -18.46 7.96
CA THR A 146 -16.16 -18.59 6.50
C THR A 146 -17.48 -17.95 6.10
N HIS A 147 -17.46 -17.15 5.04
CA HIS A 147 -18.64 -16.59 4.39
C HIS A 147 -18.46 -16.60 2.87
N GLN A 148 -19.44 -17.14 2.14
CA GLN A 148 -19.40 -17.26 0.67
C GLN A 148 -18.11 -17.91 0.13
N GLY A 149 -17.57 -18.90 0.85
CA GLY A 149 -16.35 -19.61 0.46
C GLY A 149 -15.04 -18.86 0.74
N VAL A 150 -15.10 -17.67 1.33
CA VAL A 150 -13.95 -16.87 1.76
C VAL A 150 -13.79 -16.98 3.28
N VAL A 151 -12.57 -17.24 3.74
CA VAL A 151 -12.24 -17.20 5.17
C VAL A 151 -11.85 -15.78 5.55
N TYR A 152 -12.65 -15.16 6.40
CA TYR A 152 -12.41 -13.83 6.94
C TYR A 152 -11.80 -13.95 8.34
N LYS A 153 -10.56 -13.47 8.48
CA LYS A 153 -9.86 -13.35 9.76
C LYS A 153 -9.62 -11.89 10.09
N ALA A 154 -9.69 -11.57 11.38
CA ALA A 154 -9.40 -10.22 11.86
C ALA A 154 -7.91 -10.03 12.12
N VAL A 155 -7.48 -8.77 12.11
CA VAL A 155 -6.14 -8.37 12.52
C VAL A 155 -6.25 -7.48 13.75
N PRO A 156 -5.46 -7.72 14.82
CA PRO A 156 -5.44 -6.85 15.98
C PRO A 156 -5.04 -5.43 15.58
N ALA A 157 -5.84 -4.44 15.98
CA ALA A 157 -5.59 -3.05 15.61
C ALA A 157 -4.38 -2.46 16.35
N ASN A 158 -4.06 -3.01 17.53
CA ASN A 158 -2.87 -2.74 18.35
C ASN A 158 -1.80 -3.81 18.20
N SER A 159 -1.76 -4.56 17.08
CA SER A 159 -0.61 -5.43 16.85
C SER A 159 0.67 -4.61 17.06
N ASN A 160 1.71 -5.18 17.68
CA ASN A 160 3.00 -4.54 18.01
C ASN A 160 3.79 -4.02 16.77
N GLN A 161 3.08 -3.72 15.69
CA GLN A 161 3.47 -3.07 14.46
C GLN A 161 3.42 -1.53 14.57
N GLU A 162 3.32 -0.97 15.79
CA GLU A 162 3.61 0.45 16.03
C GLU A 162 5.04 0.72 15.56
N GLY A 163 5.18 1.25 14.35
CA GLY A 163 6.45 1.44 13.66
C GLY A 163 6.39 0.94 12.22
N SER A 164 6.00 -0.32 12.00
CA SER A 164 6.04 -0.98 10.69
C SER A 164 5.29 -0.17 9.62
N ARG A 165 6.04 0.34 8.64
CA ARG A 165 5.49 0.99 7.45
C ARG A 165 6.00 0.24 6.24
N LEU A 166 5.08 -0.40 5.55
CA LEU A 166 5.35 -0.99 4.25
C LEU A 166 5.48 0.11 3.21
N GLN A 167 6.63 0.10 2.53
CA GLN A 167 6.93 0.94 1.40
C GLN A 167 7.36 0.10 0.20
N VAL A 168 6.78 0.41 -0.96
CA VAL A 168 7.12 -0.25 -2.21
C VAL A 168 8.19 0.55 -2.93
N VAL A 169 9.27 -0.12 -3.31
CA VAL A 169 10.37 0.40 -4.12
C VAL A 169 10.37 -0.36 -5.44
N SER A 170 10.35 0.37 -6.55
CA SER A 170 10.56 -0.21 -7.88
C SER A 170 12.05 -0.12 -8.23
N LEU A 171 12.63 -1.25 -8.61
CA LEU A 171 14.00 -1.34 -9.08
C LEU A 171 13.98 -1.84 -10.52
N SER A 172 14.84 -1.24 -11.34
CA SER A 172 14.98 -1.57 -12.76
C SER A 172 16.43 -1.95 -13.04
N GLN A 173 16.67 -2.56 -14.20
CA GLN A 173 18.02 -2.95 -14.67
C GLN A 173 18.67 -4.06 -13.84
N LEU A 174 17.87 -4.94 -13.24
CA LEU A 174 18.42 -6.17 -12.64
C LEU A 174 18.86 -7.13 -13.74
N PRO A 175 19.96 -7.89 -13.55
CA PRO A 175 20.42 -8.82 -14.58
C PRO A 175 19.34 -9.89 -14.85
N PRO A 176 18.87 -10.03 -16.11
CA PRO A 176 17.70 -10.84 -16.43
C PRO A 176 17.95 -12.36 -16.35
N TYR A 177 19.22 -12.76 -16.33
CA TYR A 177 19.66 -14.15 -16.30
C TYR A 177 19.77 -14.74 -14.88
N LEU A 178 19.52 -13.94 -13.83
CA LEU A 178 19.56 -14.44 -12.45
C LEU A 178 18.33 -15.29 -12.12
N SER A 179 18.55 -16.36 -11.37
CA SER A 179 17.48 -17.20 -10.85
C SER A 179 16.61 -16.44 -9.83
N ASN A 180 15.45 -16.99 -9.50
CA ASN A 180 14.61 -16.40 -8.45
C ASN A 180 15.35 -16.37 -7.10
N GLU A 181 16.05 -17.44 -6.77
CA GLU A 181 16.79 -17.61 -5.52
C GLU A 181 17.94 -16.59 -5.42
N GLU A 182 18.71 -16.42 -6.50
CA GLU A 182 19.79 -15.43 -6.56
C GLU A 182 19.27 -14.00 -6.42
N LEU A 183 18.13 -13.69 -7.06
CA LEU A 183 17.50 -12.37 -6.95
C LEU A 183 16.97 -12.11 -5.54
N VAL A 184 16.33 -13.09 -4.92
CA VAL A 184 15.82 -12.96 -3.54
C VAL A 184 16.98 -12.75 -2.58
N ASP A 185 18.02 -13.60 -2.64
CA ASP A 185 19.19 -13.49 -1.76
C ASP A 185 19.92 -12.15 -1.95
N GLY A 186 20.16 -11.76 -3.20
CA GLY A 186 20.80 -10.49 -3.54
C GLY A 186 20.00 -9.28 -3.05
N LEU A 187 18.70 -9.24 -3.32
CA LEU A 187 17.82 -8.13 -2.91
C LEU A 187 17.67 -8.06 -1.38
N CYS A 188 17.49 -9.19 -0.70
CA CYS A 188 17.44 -9.26 0.76
C CYS A 188 18.75 -8.74 1.38
N LYS A 189 19.91 -9.13 0.85
CA LYS A 189 21.22 -8.67 1.34
C LYS A 189 21.47 -7.19 1.04
N SER A 190 21.12 -6.72 -0.15
CA SER A 190 21.38 -5.33 -0.56
C SER A 190 20.43 -4.35 0.11
N LEU A 191 19.15 -4.71 0.29
CA LEU A 191 18.14 -3.79 0.79
C LEU A 191 17.98 -3.81 2.32
N ARG A 192 18.65 -4.72 3.03
CA ARG A 192 18.60 -4.82 4.51
C ARG A 192 18.90 -3.53 5.25
N TYR A 193 19.67 -2.63 4.64
CA TYR A 193 20.05 -1.34 5.23
C TYR A 193 18.93 -0.30 5.17
N PHE A 194 17.92 -0.51 4.33
CA PHE A 194 16.79 0.40 4.15
C PHE A 194 15.54 -0.09 4.86
N GLY A 195 15.45 -1.38 5.15
CA GLY A 195 14.33 -2.02 5.84
C GLY A 195 14.38 -3.53 5.68
N MET A 196 13.44 -4.23 6.32
CA MET A 196 13.28 -5.67 6.13
C MET A 196 12.52 -5.91 4.83
N VAL A 197 13.06 -6.76 3.94
CA VAL A 197 12.34 -7.15 2.72
C VAL A 197 11.17 -8.05 3.12
N SER A 198 9.94 -7.63 2.81
CA SER A 198 8.72 -8.39 3.10
C SER A 198 8.14 -9.05 1.86
N ARG A 199 8.37 -8.50 0.67
CA ARG A 199 7.91 -9.10 -0.59
C ARG A 199 8.74 -8.66 -1.77
N ILE A 200 8.94 -9.57 -2.72
CA ILE A 200 9.57 -9.29 -4.01
C ILE A 200 8.64 -9.79 -5.11
N ARG A 201 8.29 -8.90 -6.03
CA ARG A 201 7.53 -9.21 -7.25
C ARG A 201 8.39 -8.94 -8.48
N LYS A 202 8.58 -9.96 -9.31
CA LYS A 202 9.10 -9.79 -10.67
C LYS A 202 8.01 -9.17 -11.53
N ILE A 203 8.41 -8.25 -12.39
CA ILE A 203 7.56 -7.67 -13.42
C ILE A 203 7.99 -8.30 -14.74
N THR A 204 7.07 -9.03 -15.37
CA THR A 204 7.30 -9.67 -16.67
C THR A 204 6.37 -9.09 -17.71
N ASN A 205 6.85 -9.03 -18.95
CA ASN A 205 6.06 -8.65 -20.10
C ASN A 205 5.99 -9.84 -21.05
N ARG A 206 4.77 -10.38 -21.26
CA ARG A 206 4.55 -11.57 -22.11
C ARG A 206 5.48 -12.74 -21.75
N GLY A 207 5.68 -12.98 -20.46
CA GLY A 207 6.57 -14.03 -19.93
C GLY A 207 8.07 -13.70 -19.89
N PHE A 208 8.51 -12.55 -20.40
CA PHE A 208 9.92 -12.14 -20.38
C PHE A 208 10.22 -11.22 -19.19
N PHE A 209 11.32 -11.49 -18.49
CA PHE A 209 11.84 -10.66 -17.41
C PHE A 209 12.90 -9.70 -17.94
N GLU A 210 12.63 -8.40 -17.90
CA GLU A 210 13.51 -7.34 -18.43
C GLU A 210 14.29 -6.61 -17.33
N GLY A 211 14.34 -7.20 -16.12
CA GLY A 211 15.10 -6.63 -15.00
C GLY A 211 14.30 -5.66 -14.12
N ASP A 212 12.97 -5.64 -14.23
CA ASP A 212 12.09 -4.81 -13.40
C ASP A 212 11.49 -5.62 -12.24
N VAL A 213 11.69 -5.14 -11.01
CA VAL A 213 11.13 -5.74 -9.80
C VAL A 213 10.49 -4.68 -8.91
N SER A 214 9.45 -5.09 -8.18
CA SER A 214 8.84 -4.32 -7.11
C SER A 214 9.14 -5.00 -5.79
N VAL A 215 9.83 -4.30 -4.89
CA VAL A 215 10.18 -4.78 -3.55
C VAL A 215 9.37 -4.03 -2.50
N THR A 216 8.66 -4.74 -1.65
CA THR A 216 8.05 -4.17 -0.44
C THR A 216 9.05 -4.28 0.70
N LEU A 217 9.42 -3.14 1.26
CA LEU A 217 10.23 -3.00 2.46
C LEU A 217 9.34 -2.63 3.63
N ASP A 218 9.59 -3.26 4.77
CA ASP A 218 9.12 -2.81 6.06
C ASP A 218 10.16 -1.85 6.65
N ILE A 219 9.85 -0.56 6.61
CA ILE A 219 10.71 0.52 7.10
C ILE A 219 10.18 0.96 8.47
N PHE A 220 11.08 1.32 9.40
CA PHE A 220 10.92 1.50 10.86
C PHE A 220 11.15 0.22 11.68
N GLN A 221 12.40 0.08 12.13
CA GLN A 221 12.77 -0.51 13.41
C GLN A 221 13.17 0.60 14.37
#